data_AF-A0A9D5S3D2-F1
#
_entry.id   AF-A0A9D5S3D2-F1
#
_cell.length_a   1.000
_cell.length_b   1.000
_cell.length_c   1.000
_cell.angle_alpha   90.00
_cell.angle_beta   90.00
_cell.angle_gamma   90.00
#
_symmetry.space_group_name_H-M   'P 1'
#
loop_
_entity.id
_entity.type
_entity.pdbx_description
1 polymer ?
#
loop_
_entity_poly.entity_id
_entity_poly.type
_entity_poly.pdbx_seq_one_letter_code
_entity_poly.pdbx_strand_id
1 'polypeptide(L)' 'MNVKLLLYILVIPFVMYALDGVNINSIFKKNKVIQARILYLMIIFALSYLLVNFIFDFYDVSKIF' A
#
# COMPACT_ATOMS: atom_id res chain seq x y z
N MET A 1 3.23 15.31 -16.17
CA MET A 1 2.97 15.34 -14.71
C MET A 1 2.92 13.90 -14.23
N ASN A 2 3.65 13.52 -13.18
CA ASN A 2 3.75 12.13 -12.73
C ASN A 2 2.38 11.64 -12.18
N VAL A 3 1.45 11.21 -13.04
CA VAL A 3 0.14 10.66 -12.64
C VAL A 3 0.31 9.58 -11.57
N LYS A 4 1.37 8.76 -11.69
CA LYS A 4 1.77 7.79 -10.67
C LYS A 4 2.04 8.41 -9.30
N LEU A 5 2.70 9.58 -9.23
CA LEU A 5 2.97 10.27 -7.96
C LEU A 5 1.67 10.75 -7.30
N LEU A 6 0.71 11.26 -8.09
CA LEU A 6 -0.62 11.64 -7.62
C LEU A 6 -1.39 10.42 -7.09
N LEU A 7 -1.30 9.27 -7.78
CA LEU A 7 -1.86 8.01 -7.32
C LEU A 7 -1.22 7.55 -6.00
N TYR A 8 0.11 7.64 -5.85
CA TYR A 8 0.77 7.28 -4.59
C TYR A 8 0.30 8.12 -3.40
N ILE A 9 0.13 9.43 -3.58
CA ILE A 9 -0.35 10.33 -2.52
C ILE A 9 -1.75 9.92 -2.04
N LEU A 10 -2.62 9.46 -2.94
CA LEU A 10 -3.96 9.00 -2.60
C LEU A 10 -3.97 7.58 -2.04
N VAL A 11 -3.26 6.65 -2.67
CA VAL A 11 -3.31 5.22 -2.37
C VAL A 11 -2.65 4.87 -1.04
N ILE A 12 -1.54 5.51 -0.67
CA ILE A 12 -0.81 5.18 0.56
C ILE A 12 -1.70 5.35 1.82
N PRO A 13 -2.40 6.49 2.03
CA PRO A 13 -3.35 6.63 3.13
C PRO A 13 -4.47 5.59 3.13
N PHE A 14 -5.01 5.25 1.95
CA PHE A 14 -6.04 4.21 1.83
C PHE A 14 -5.53 2.83 2.22
N VAL A 15 -4.33 2.45 1.77
CA VAL A 15 -3.71 1.17 2.12
C VAL A 15 -3.40 1.09 3.61
N MET A 16 -2.89 2.18 4.21
CA MET A 16 -2.67 2.26 5.65
C MET A 16 -3.99 2.07 6.42
N TYR A 17 -5.04 2.81 6.06
CA TYR A 17 -6.37 2.66 6.67
C TYR A 17 -6.93 1.24 6.51
N ALA A 18 -6.77 0.61 5.35
CA ALA A 18 -7.22 -0.75 5.11
C ALA A 18 -6.44 -1.78 5.96
N LEU A 19 -5.14 -1.59 6.14
CA LEU A 19 -4.30 -2.47 6.95
C LEU A 19 -4.62 -2.37 8.44
N ASP A 20 -5.10 -1.24 8.93
CA ASP A 20 -5.60 -1.10 10.31
C ASP A 20 -6.85 -1.96 10.57
N GLY A 21 -7.60 -2.30 9.53
CA GLY A 21 -8.69 -3.29 9.61
C GLY A 21 -8.22 -4.73 9.80
N VAL A 22 -6.92 -5.01 9.64
CA VAL A 22 -6.33 -6.35 9.80
C VAL A 22 -5.71 -6.49 11.19
N ASN A 23 -5.96 -7.62 11.87
CA ASN A 23 -5.33 -7.90 13.17
C ASN A 23 -3.86 -8.35 13.02
N ILE A 24 -3.01 -7.51 12.44
CA ILE A 24 -1.59 -7.82 12.17
C ILE A 24 -0.81 -8.03 13.46
N ASN A 25 -1.23 -7.40 14.56
CA ASN A 25 -0.62 -7.57 15.89
C ASN A 25 -0.64 -9.03 16.36
N SER A 26 -1.63 -9.83 15.96
CA SER A 26 -1.70 -11.25 16.29
C SER A 26 -0.64 -12.11 15.57
N ILE A 27 -0.12 -11.63 14.44
CA ILE A 27 0.85 -12.34 13.60
C ILE A 27 2.28 -12.12 14.11
N PHE A 28 2.56 -10.97 14.74
CA PHE A 28 3.90 -10.61 15.16
C PHE A 28 4.38 -11.33 16.42
N LYS A 29 5.68 -11.70 16.44
CA LYS A 29 6.32 -12.28 17.63
C LYS A 29 6.35 -11.25 18.78
N LYS A 30 6.11 -11.72 20.01
CA LYS A 30 6.24 -10.92 21.23
C LYS A 30 7.64 -10.31 21.34
N ASN A 31 7.74 -9.09 21.88
CA ASN A 31 8.99 -8.32 22.08
C ASN A 31 9.78 -7.98 20.80
N LYS A 32 9.14 -8.00 19.62
CA LYS A 32 9.77 -7.63 18.33
C LYS A 32 9.11 -6.38 17.71
N VAL A 33 9.00 -5.31 18.51
CA VAL A 33 8.26 -4.09 18.14
C VAL A 33 8.85 -3.39 16.91
N ILE A 34 10.17 -3.25 16.85
CA ILE A 34 10.83 -2.56 15.72
C ILE A 34 10.67 -3.36 14.43
N GLN A 35 10.89 -4.69 14.49
CA GLN A 35 10.72 -5.56 13.32
C GLN A 35 9.27 -5.54 12.82
N ALA A 36 8.30 -5.53 13.74
CA ALA A 36 6.89 -5.44 13.41
C ALA A 36 6.55 -4.14 12.67
N ARG A 37 7.04 -2.99 13.16
CA ARG A 37 6.83 -1.68 12.53
C ARG A 37 7.48 -1.59 11.15
N ILE A 38 8.71 -2.09 11.01
CA ILE A 38 9.40 -2.12 9.71
C ILE A 38 8.61 -2.97 8.72
N LEU A 39 8.15 -4.16 9.13
CA LEU A 39 7.35 -5.02 8.25
C LEU A 39 6.02 -4.35 7.89
N TYR A 40 5.34 -3.71 8.84
CA TYR A 40 4.09 -2.99 8.57
C TYR A 40 4.29 -1.88 7.54
N LEU A 41 5.36 -1.09 7.64
CA LEU A 41 5.72 -0.09 6.62
C LEU A 41 6.06 -0.73 5.26
N MET A 42 6.80 -1.84 5.25
CA MET A 42 7.11 -2.58 4.02
C MET A 42 5.83 -3.08 3.34
N ILE A 43 4.86 -3.57 4.11
CA ILE A 43 3.55 -4.02 3.60
C ILE A 43 2.78 -2.83 3.01
N ILE A 44 2.75 -1.68 3.69
CA ILE A 44 2.12 -0.46 3.15
C ILE A 44 2.73 -0.11 1.79
N PHE A 45 4.05 -0.04 1.68
CA PHE A 45 4.71 0.33 0.43
C PHE A 45 4.52 -0.71 -0.67
N ALA A 46 4.62 -2.00 -0.36
CA ALA A 46 4.42 -3.08 -1.31
C ALA A 46 2.98 -3.09 -1.86
N LEU A 47 1.98 -3.02 -0.98
CA LEU A 47 0.58 -2.97 -1.38
C LEU A 47 0.27 -1.69 -2.16
N SER A 48 0.78 -0.55 -1.72
CA SER A 48 0.58 0.72 -2.44
C SER A 48 1.19 0.67 -3.84
N TYR A 49 2.39 0.10 -4.01
CA TYR A 49 3.00 -0.10 -5.32
C TYR A 49 2.13 -1.00 -6.21
N LEU A 50 1.65 -2.13 -5.69
CA LEU A 50 0.78 -3.04 -6.44
C LEU A 50 -0.52 -2.35 -6.89
N LEU A 51 -1.17 -1.62 -5.98
CA LEU A 51 -2.44 -0.94 -6.24
C LEU A 51 -2.27 0.22 -7.21
N VAL A 52 -1.21 1.02 -7.08
CA VAL A 52 -0.89 2.11 -8.02
C VAL A 52 -0.60 1.57 -9.41
N ASN A 53 0.22 0.51 -9.54
CA ASN A 53 0.47 -0.06 -10.87
C ASN A 53 -0.78 -0.72 -11.43
N PHE A 54 -1.58 -1.42 -10.62
CA PHE A 54 -2.87 -1.94 -11.08
C PHE A 54 -3.77 -0.84 -11.64
N ILE A 55 -3.96 0.27 -10.91
CA ILE A 55 -4.76 1.41 -11.38
C ILE A 55 -4.16 2.01 -12.66
N PHE A 56 -2.84 2.14 -12.72
CA PHE A 56 -2.15 2.72 -13.88
C PHE A 56 -2.25 1.82 -15.12
N ASP A 57 -2.05 0.52 -14.97
CA ASP A 57 -2.16 -0.46 -16.03
C ASP A 57 -3.62 -0.58 -16.50
N PHE A 58 -4.57 -0.54 -15.56
CA PHE A 58 -6.00 -0.47 -15.89
C PHE A 58 -6.33 0.79 -16.68
N TYR A 59 -5.81 1.95 -16.27
CA TYR A 59 -5.94 3.20 -17.01
C TYR A 59 -5.39 3.07 -18.45
N ASP A 60 -4.20 2.50 -18.61
CA ASP A 60 -3.55 2.32 -19.91
C ASP A 60 -4.32 1.35 -20.84
N VAL A 61 -4.72 0.19 -20.30
CA VAL A 61 -5.51 -0.82 -21.05
C VAL A 61 -6.91 -0.32 -21.37
N SER A 62 -7.53 0.45 -20.48
CA SER A 62 -8.89 0.93 -20.67
C SER A 62 -9.05 1.92 -21.82
N LYS A 63 -7.95 2.46 -22.38
CA LYS A 63 -7.96 3.48 -23.45
C LYS A 63 -9.07 4.51 -23.25
N ILE A 64 -9.13 5.07 -22.04
CA ILE A 64 -9.80 6.34 -21.81
C ILE A 64 -8.85 7.45 -22.34
N PHE A 65 -8.18 7.25 -23.49
CA PHE A 65 -8.46 7.75 -24.84
C PHE A 65 -7.64 6.92 -25.85
#